data_AF-N1Q8M3-F1
#
_entry.id   AF-N1Q8M3-F1
#
_cell.length_a   1.000
_cell.length_b   1.000
_cell.length_c   1.000
_cell.angle_alpha   90.00
_cell.angle_beta   90.00
_cell.angle_gamma   90.00
#
_symmetry.space_group_name_H-M   'P 1'
#
loop_
_entity.id
_entity.type
_entity.pdbx_description
1 polymer ?
#
loop_
_entity_poly.entity_id
_entity_poly.type
_entity_poly.pdbx_seq_one_letter_code
_entity_poly.pdbx_strand_id
1 'polypeptide(L)'
;EKVAICKDFLYKSCPAGVNCDLSHEPSYERVPACTHFLRGNCTKTACLYPHVNVSFDAPVCRPFATLGFCSKGVSCGDRHVFECPDYANAGHCANIKKGKCPLPHIDRAGTLRKAA
;
A
#
# COMPACT_ATOMS: atom_id res chain seq x y z
N GLU A 1 -17.51 4.78 6.03
CA GLU A 1 -16.40 5.60 6.57
C GLU A 1 -15.13 5.44 5.73
N LYS A 2 -14.35 6.50 5.48
CA LYS A 2 -13.16 6.47 4.59
C LYS A 2 -11.87 6.56 5.41
N VAL A 3 -11.68 5.61 6.32
CA VAL A 3 -10.57 5.59 7.29
C VAL A 3 -9.55 4.52 6.89
N ALA A 4 -8.26 4.80 7.09
CA ALA A 4 -7.19 3.85 6.86
C ALA A 4 -7.28 2.64 7.79
N ILE A 5 -6.69 1.51 7.38
CA ILE A 5 -6.47 0.39 8.31
C ILE A 5 -5.44 0.78 9.36
N CYS A 6 -5.69 0.41 10.62
CA CYS A 6 -4.69 0.49 11.67
C CYS A 6 -3.53 -0.46 11.32
N LYS A 7 -2.32 0.09 11.13
CA LYS A 7 -1.15 -0.72 10.79
C LYS A 7 -0.79 -1.68 11.93
N ASP A 8 -0.93 -1.25 13.18
CA ASP A 8 -0.65 -2.11 14.34
C ASP A 8 -1.63 -3.28 14.43
N PHE A 9 -2.90 -3.06 14.12
CA PHE A 9 -3.90 -4.12 14.01
C PHE A 9 -3.64 -5.05 12.81
N LEU A 10 -3.20 -4.49 11.68
CA LEU A 10 -2.95 -5.28 10.47
C LEU A 10 -1.77 -6.26 10.64
N TYR A 11 -0.73 -5.84 11.36
CA TYR A 11 0.48 -6.65 11.55
C TYR A 11 0.54 -7.40 12.89
N LYS A 12 -0.10 -6.87 13.94
CA LYS A 12 -0.05 -7.38 15.31
C LYS A 12 -1.40 -7.12 15.99
N SER A 13 -1.38 -6.85 17.29
CA SER A 13 -2.54 -6.38 18.05
C SER A 13 -2.40 -4.88 18.30
N CYS A 14 -3.46 -4.12 18.08
CA CYS A 14 -3.48 -2.68 18.36
C CYS A 14 -3.70 -2.44 19.87
N PRO A 15 -2.80 -1.71 20.56
CA PRO A 15 -2.93 -1.45 22.00
C PRO A 15 -4.13 -0.55 22.35
N ALA A 16 -4.59 0.28 21.41
CA ALA A 16 -5.75 1.15 21.61
C ALA A 16 -7.10 0.40 21.55
N GLY A 17 -7.13 -0.84 21.03
CA GLY A 17 -8.33 -1.67 20.98
C GLY A 17 -9.53 -0.94 20.35
N VAL A 18 -10.61 -0.80 21.11
CA VAL A 18 -11.85 -0.14 20.67
C VAL A 18 -11.74 1.38 20.54
N ASN A 19 -10.72 2.00 21.13
CA ASN A 19 -10.49 3.44 21.10
C ASN A 19 -9.54 3.86 19.96
N CYS A 20 -9.28 2.97 18.99
CA CYS A 20 -8.43 3.31 17.86
C CYS A 20 -9.20 4.19 16.86
N ASP A 21 -8.62 5.33 16.48
CA ASP A 21 -9.18 6.23 15.45
C ASP A 21 -9.08 5.64 14.02
N LEU A 22 -8.39 4.51 13.87
CA LEU A 22 -8.19 3.82 12.61
C LEU A 22 -9.08 2.58 12.52
N SER A 23 -9.37 2.13 11.30
CA SER A 23 -10.22 0.96 11.08
C SER A 23 -9.52 -0.33 11.52
N HIS A 24 -10.25 -1.17 12.25
CA HIS A 24 -9.88 -2.56 12.58
C HIS A 24 -10.62 -3.58 11.69
N GLU A 25 -11.21 -3.13 10.57
CA GLU A 25 -11.88 -4.03 9.63
C GLU A 25 -11.08 -4.11 8.31
N PRO A 26 -10.38 -5.23 8.07
CA PRO A 26 -9.62 -5.41 6.84
C PRO A 26 -10.58 -5.51 5.67
N SER A 27 -10.39 -4.62 4.71
CA SER A 27 -11.24 -4.49 3.54
C SER A 27 -10.39 -4.06 2.36
N TYR A 28 -10.81 -4.45 1.16
CA TYR A 28 -10.07 -4.24 -0.08
C TYR A 28 -9.65 -2.79 -0.36
N GLU A 29 -10.37 -1.83 0.20
CA GLU A 29 -10.11 -0.39 0.09
C GLU A 29 -9.00 0.09 1.04
N ARG A 30 -8.75 -0.65 2.12
CA ARG A 30 -7.91 -0.24 3.27
C ARG A 30 -6.64 -1.07 3.41
N VAL A 31 -6.61 -2.30 2.86
CA VAL A 31 -5.46 -3.19 2.96
C VAL A 31 -4.70 -3.33 1.63
N PRO A 32 -3.36 -3.50 1.68
CA PRO A 32 -2.53 -3.69 0.50
C PRO A 32 -2.78 -5.07 -0.13
N ALA A 33 -2.47 -5.24 -1.41
CA ALA A 33 -2.61 -6.52 -2.10
C ALA A 33 -1.73 -7.62 -1.46
N CYS A 34 -2.19 -8.87 -1.52
CA CYS A 34 -1.44 -10.01 -1.02
C CYS A 34 -0.17 -10.24 -1.87
N THR A 35 0.99 -9.98 -1.29
CA THR A 35 2.29 -10.17 -1.98
C THR A 35 2.55 -11.63 -2.33
N HIS A 36 2.07 -12.58 -1.51
CA HIS A 36 2.17 -14.01 -1.80
C HIS A 36 1.30 -14.42 -2.98
N PHE A 37 0.10 -13.85 -3.10
CA PHE A 37 -0.80 -14.11 -4.23
C PHE A 37 -0.22 -13.56 -5.53
N LEU A 38 0.31 -12.33 -5.50
CA LEU A 38 0.99 -11.73 -6.65
C LEU A 38 2.20 -12.54 -7.13
N ARG A 39 2.78 -13.38 -6.26
CA ARG A 39 3.87 -14.32 -6.59
C ARG A 39 3.39 -15.74 -6.90
N GLY A 40 2.09 -16.01 -6.87
CA GLY A 40 1.50 -17.34 -7.10
C GLY A 40 1.63 -18.33 -5.95
N ASN A 41 1.99 -17.88 -4.74
CA ASN A 41 2.34 -18.74 -3.60
C ASN A 41 1.43 -18.57 -2.37
N CYS A 42 0.29 -17.89 -2.49
CA CYS A 42 -0.64 -17.78 -1.36
C CYS A 42 -1.45 -19.06 -1.20
N THR A 43 -1.34 -19.70 -0.03
CA THR A 43 -2.08 -20.92 0.33
C THR A 43 -3.18 -20.68 1.37
N LYS A 44 -3.35 -19.44 1.86
CA LYS A 44 -4.39 -19.11 2.84
C LYS A 44 -5.76 -19.02 2.17
N THR A 45 -6.70 -19.85 2.62
CA THR A 45 -8.09 -19.88 2.14
C THR A 45 -8.87 -18.61 2.50
N ALA A 46 -8.71 -18.13 3.73
CA ALA A 46 -9.24 -16.85 4.21
C ALA A 46 -8.11 -15.83 4.36
N CYS A 47 -7.50 -15.42 3.23
CA CYS A 47 -6.44 -14.42 3.26
C CYS A 47 -6.99 -13.04 3.64
N LEU A 48 -6.39 -12.42 4.67
CA LEU A 48 -6.71 -11.05 5.08
C LEU A 48 -6.38 -10.01 4.01
N TYR A 49 -5.46 -10.35 3.10
CA TYR A 49 -5.00 -9.47 2.04
C TYR A 49 -5.70 -9.80 0.71
N PRO A 50 -6.09 -8.80 -0.07
CA PRO A 50 -6.74 -8.98 -1.36
C PRO A 50 -5.93 -9.80 -2.34
N HIS A 51 -6.59 -10.79 -2.95
CA HIS A 51 -6.08 -11.51 -4.11
C HIS A 51 -6.45 -10.76 -5.40
N VAL A 52 -5.83 -9.61 -5.60
CA VAL A 52 -6.00 -8.79 -6.81
C VAL A 52 -4.81 -8.99 -7.75
N ASN A 53 -5.06 -9.08 -9.04
CA ASN A 53 -4.02 -9.19 -10.04
C ASN A 53 -3.68 -7.78 -10.55
N VAL A 54 -2.65 -7.19 -9.97
CA VAL A 54 -2.12 -5.88 -10.38
C VAL A 54 -0.69 -6.09 -10.87
N SER A 55 -0.36 -5.55 -12.04
CA SER A 55 0.99 -5.64 -12.59
C SER A 55 2.02 -5.03 -11.64
N PHE A 56 3.20 -5.64 -11.53
CA PHE A 56 4.31 -5.09 -10.75
C PHE A 56 4.82 -3.74 -11.30
N ASP A 57 4.61 -3.51 -12.60
CA ASP A 57 4.94 -2.25 -13.28
C ASP A 57 3.85 -1.18 -13.15
N ALA A 58 2.67 -1.52 -12.63
CA ALA A 58 1.62 -0.54 -12.40
C ALA A 58 2.08 0.52 -11.39
N PRO A 59 1.61 1.77 -11.53
CA PRO A 59 1.96 2.82 -10.58
C PRO A 59 1.42 2.50 -9.19
N VAL A 60 2.06 3.05 -8.17
CA VAL A 60 1.56 3.10 -6.80
C VAL A 60 0.34 4.01 -6.75
N CYS A 61 -0.73 3.48 -6.16
CA CYS A 61 -1.98 4.18 -5.93
C CYS A 61 -1.76 5.33 -4.93
N ARG A 62 -1.81 6.58 -5.42
CA ARG A 62 -1.62 7.78 -4.60
C ARG A 62 -2.57 7.84 -3.39
N PRO A 63 -3.90 7.70 -3.51
CA PRO A 63 -4.80 7.82 -2.36
C PRO A 63 -4.52 6.73 -1.32
N PHE A 64 -4.23 5.51 -1.75
CA PHE A 64 -3.85 4.45 -0.82
C PHE A 64 -2.53 4.75 -0.10
N ALA A 65 -1.51 5.19 -0.84
CA ALA A 65 -0.20 5.48 -0.26
C ALA A 65 -0.23 6.65 0.74
N THR A 66 -0.98 7.71 0.45
CA THR A 66 -1.01 8.93 1.27
C THR A 66 -2.05 8.88 2.37
N LEU A 67 -3.23 8.30 2.10
CA LEU A 67 -4.36 8.28 3.04
C LEU A 67 -4.56 6.92 3.69
N GLY A 68 -3.92 5.85 3.21
CA GLY A 68 -4.18 4.48 3.65
C GLY A 68 -5.55 3.95 3.24
N PHE A 69 -6.25 4.65 2.32
CA PHE A 69 -7.58 4.30 1.84
C PHE A 69 -7.71 4.61 0.35
N CYS A 70 -8.31 3.70 -0.40
CA CYS A 70 -8.65 3.88 -1.80
C CYS A 70 -10.09 3.42 -2.06
N SER A 71 -10.95 4.34 -2.47
CA SER A 71 -12.37 4.07 -2.77
C SER A 71 -12.60 3.14 -3.96
N LYS A 72 -11.57 2.89 -4.79
CA LYS A 72 -11.66 1.93 -5.89
C LYS A 72 -11.52 0.48 -5.40
N GLY A 73 -10.91 0.24 -4.24
CA GLY A 73 -10.73 -1.10 -3.67
C GLY A 73 -10.14 -2.09 -4.69
N VAL A 74 -10.84 -3.21 -4.92
CA VAL A 74 -10.44 -4.27 -5.87
C VAL A 74 -10.43 -3.83 -7.34
N SER A 75 -11.17 -2.78 -7.70
CA SER A 75 -11.24 -2.26 -9.06
C SER A 75 -10.09 -1.29 -9.37
N CYS A 76 -9.22 -1.01 -8.40
CA CYS A 76 -8.06 -0.18 -8.62
C CYS A 76 -7.02 -0.92 -9.45
N GLY A 77 -6.67 -0.40 -10.63
CA GLY A 77 -5.58 -0.92 -11.46
C GLY A 77 -4.18 -0.54 -10.95
N ASP A 78 -4.10 0.25 -9.88
CA ASP A 78 -2.85 0.74 -9.30
C ASP A 78 -2.47 -0.10 -8.07
N ARG A 79 -1.16 -0.17 -7.77
CA ARG A 79 -0.67 -0.94 -6.63
C ARG A 79 -1.00 -0.25 -5.30
N HIS A 80 -1.77 -0.92 -4.45
CA HIS A 80 -1.99 -0.53 -3.07
C HIS A 80 -0.78 -0.92 -2.21
N VAL A 81 0.20 -0.02 -2.11
CA VAL A 81 1.40 -0.16 -1.25
C VAL A 81 1.64 1.13 -0.47
N PHE A 82 2.26 1.01 0.71
CA PHE A 82 2.59 2.16 1.58
C PHE A 82 3.93 2.78 1.19
N GLU A 83 4.05 3.27 -0.03
CA GLU A 83 5.28 3.87 -0.57
C GLU A 83 5.01 5.24 -1.16
N CYS A 84 6.03 6.09 -1.20
CA CYS A 84 5.91 7.41 -1.80
C CYS A 84 5.50 7.29 -3.28
N PRO A 85 4.30 7.75 -3.67
CA PRO A 85 3.83 7.60 -5.06
C PRO A 85 4.63 8.49 -6.02
N ASP A 86 5.10 9.65 -5.57
CA ASP A 86 5.94 10.54 -6.39
C ASP A 86 7.26 9.86 -6.76
N TYR A 87 7.93 9.26 -5.77
CA TYR A 87 9.17 8.54 -6.01
C TYR A 87 8.97 7.24 -6.78
N ALA A 88 8.00 6.42 -6.40
CA ALA A 88 7.79 5.11 -7.02
C ALA A 88 7.28 5.22 -8.46
N ASN A 89 6.50 6.26 -8.78
CA ASN A 89 5.92 6.42 -10.12
C ASN A 89 6.77 7.31 -11.02
N ALA A 90 7.32 8.41 -10.51
CA ALA A 90 8.06 9.39 -11.29
C ALA A 90 9.58 9.30 -11.10
N GLY A 91 10.09 8.47 -10.19
CA GLY A 91 11.51 8.37 -9.86
C GLY A 91 12.06 9.56 -9.07
N HIS A 92 11.22 10.54 -8.74
CA HIS A 92 11.61 11.74 -8.02
C HIS A 92 10.51 12.19 -7.05
N CYS A 93 10.91 12.55 -5.82
CA CYS A 93 10.04 13.19 -4.85
C CYS A 93 10.64 14.54 -4.44
N ALA A 94 9.95 15.65 -4.70
CA ALA A 94 10.46 16.98 -4.35
C ALA A 94 10.72 17.16 -2.83
N ASN A 95 9.97 16.40 -2.01
CA ASN A 95 10.09 16.43 -0.55
C ASN A 95 11.21 15.53 0.00
N ILE A 96 11.80 14.63 -0.81
CA ILE A 96 12.93 13.78 -0.38
C ILE A 96 14.18 14.60 -0.12
N LYS A 97 14.50 15.55 -1.02
CA LYS A 97 15.68 16.41 -0.93
C LYS A 97 15.68 17.30 0.32
N LYS A 98 14.50 17.51 0.89
CA LYS A 98 14.29 18.31 2.11
C LYS A 98 14.07 17.46 3.36
N GLY A 99 14.09 16.12 3.25
CA GLY A 99 13.78 15.20 4.35
C GLY A 99 12.35 15.29 4.89
N LYS A 100 11.42 15.86 4.11
CA LYS A 100 10.04 16.16 4.56
C LYS A 100 9.02 15.11 4.13
N CYS A 101 9.41 14.11 3.35
CA CYS A 101 8.48 13.08 2.93
C CYS A 101 8.40 11.98 4.01
N PRO A 102 7.21 11.75 4.61
CA PRO A 102 7.03 10.73 5.64
C PRO A 102 6.87 9.31 5.07
N LEU A 103 6.78 9.17 3.74
CA LEU A 103 6.56 7.89 3.06
C LEU A 103 7.89 7.25 2.68
N PRO A 104 7.98 5.90 2.69
CA PRO A 104 9.22 5.22 2.34
C PRO A 104 9.50 5.35 0.84
N HIS A 105 10.78 5.59 0.54
CA HIS A 105 11.35 5.62 -0.80
C HIS A 105 12.12 4.32 -1.01
N ILE A 106 11.60 3.42 -1.84
CA ILE A 106 12.17 2.09 -2.06
C ILE A 106 12.76 2.02 -3.46
N ASP A 107 14.07 1.79 -3.53
CA ASP A 107 14.77 1.56 -4.79
C ASP A 107 14.53 0.14 -5.29
N ARG A 108 13.61 -0.01 -6.24
CA ARG A 108 13.41 -1.27 -6.95
C ARG A 108 14.29 -1.33 -8.19
N ALA A 109 14.72 -2.54 -8.53
CA ALA A 109 15.48 -2.80 -9.77
C ALA A 109 14.77 -2.26 -11.03
N GLY A 110 13.43 -2.25 -11.07
CA GLY A 110 12.66 -1.69 -12.17
C GLY A 110 12.73 -0.16 -12.27
N THR A 111 12.79 0.56 -11.13
CA THR A 111 12.97 2.02 -11.09
C THR A 111 14.40 2.44 -11.45
N LEU A 112 15.41 1.66 -11.06
CA LEU A 112 16.81 1.92 -11.40
C LEU A 112 17.06 1.84 -12.92
N ARG A 113 16.36 0.94 -13.62
CA ARG A 113 16.46 0.80 -15.09
C ARG A 113 15.82 1.96 -15.88
N LYS A 114 14.89 2.72 -15.27
CA LYS A 114 14.26 3.89 -15.91
C LYS A 114 15.03 5.19 -15.65
N ALA A 115 15.96 5.16 -14.70
CA ALA A 115 16.82 6.30 -14.35
C ALA A 115 18.20 6.26 -15.02
N ALA A 116 18.52 5.18 -15.75
CA ALA A 116 19.69 5.01 -16.60
C ALA A 116 19.29 5.20 -18.08
#